data_AF-A0AAX6F9H4-F1
#
_entry.id   AF-A0AAX6F9H4-F1
#
_cell.length_a   1.000
_cell.length_b   1.000
_cell.length_c   1.000
_cell.angle_alpha   90.00
_cell.angle_beta   90.00
_cell.angle_gamma   90.00
#
_symmetry.space_group_name_H-M   'P 1'
#
loop_
_entity.id
_entity.type
_entity.pdbx_description
1 polymer ?
#
loop_
_entity_poly.entity_id
_entity_poly.type
_entity_poly.pdbx_seq_one_letter_code
_entity_poly.pdbx_strand_id
1 'polypeptide(L)'
;MEDFSDSINSSSCVSIEDFFDSSSTHHPADVEALRRLSESLSSLLLLSSSNSFSDLTIAVRSSDPPRDLHVHRCLLSSRSPFFRLHLSSTPPPERLDLGEILVGFDVGYDALVLVMGYLYSGKVGPLPKGVCECADEDCRHVACHPAVEFMAQVLFAASGFEISELVSLFQI
;
A
#
# COMPACT_ATOMS: atom_id res chain seq x y z
N MET A 1 30.42 -42.49 -33.95
CA MET A 1 29.01 -42.86 -33.82
C MET A 1 28.55 -42.24 -32.53
N GLU A 2 27.66 -41.28 -32.68
CA GLU A 2 27.00 -40.49 -31.63
C GLU A 2 26.22 -41.45 -30.69
N ASP A 3 25.93 -41.20 -29.40
CA ASP A 3 25.09 -40.11 -28.88
C ASP A 3 24.98 -40.10 -27.33
N PHE A 4 24.72 -38.89 -26.81
CA PHE A 4 23.98 -38.43 -25.61
C PHE A 4 24.01 -39.14 -24.24
N SER A 5 24.38 -38.36 -23.19
CA SER A 5 23.41 -38.03 -22.12
C SER A 5 23.84 -36.77 -21.35
N ASP A 6 22.96 -35.76 -21.37
CA ASP A 6 23.10 -34.44 -20.77
C ASP A 6 22.85 -34.45 -19.25
N SER A 7 23.57 -33.62 -18.51
CA SER A 7 23.16 -33.17 -17.17
C SER A 7 23.47 -31.68 -17.04
N ILE A 8 22.44 -30.88 -17.28
CA ILE A 8 22.48 -29.42 -17.22
C ILE A 8 22.49 -29.00 -15.75
N ASN A 9 23.65 -28.59 -15.25
CA ASN A 9 23.78 -27.74 -14.06
C ASN A 9 23.73 -26.28 -14.53
N SER A 10 22.54 -25.68 -14.59
CA SER A 10 22.38 -24.26 -14.86
C SER A 10 22.03 -23.51 -13.59
N SER A 11 23.04 -23.24 -12.76
CA SER A 11 23.02 -22.09 -11.87
C SER A 11 23.45 -20.87 -12.68
N SER A 12 22.50 -20.22 -13.35
CA SER A 12 22.76 -18.94 -14.03
C SER A 12 22.39 -17.81 -13.09
N CYS A 13 23.40 -17.29 -12.40
CA CYS A 13 23.34 -15.96 -11.81
C CYS A 13 23.32 -14.94 -12.96
N VAL A 14 22.15 -14.39 -13.26
CA VAL A 14 22.06 -13.24 -14.17
C VAL A 14 22.49 -12.02 -13.38
N SER A 15 23.76 -11.64 -13.54
CA SER A 15 24.24 -10.32 -13.18
C SER A 15 23.49 -9.29 -14.03
N ILE A 16 22.74 -8.41 -13.37
CA ILE A 16 22.22 -7.20 -14.01
C ILE A 16 23.42 -6.26 -14.17
N GLU A 17 24.08 -6.33 -15.31
CA GLU A 17 25.01 -5.29 -15.75
C GLU A 17 24.24 -4.22 -16.53
N ASP A 18 24.52 -2.98 -16.16
CA ASP A 18 23.96 -1.72 -16.64
C ASP A 18 23.73 -1.64 -18.15
N PHE A 19 22.50 -1.31 -18.53
CA PHE A 19 22.23 -0.49 -19.72
C PHE A 19 21.25 0.62 -19.31
N PHE A 20 21.78 1.67 -18.67
CA PHE A 20 21.10 2.95 -18.56
C PHE A 20 21.11 3.65 -19.93
N ASP A 21 20.16 3.28 -20.80
CA ASP A 21 19.82 4.14 -21.92
C ASP A 21 18.91 5.28 -21.43
N SER A 22 19.50 6.47 -21.33
CA SER A 22 18.90 7.69 -20.80
C SER A 22 18.06 8.41 -21.87
N SER A 23 17.10 7.71 -22.47
CA SER A 23 15.97 8.33 -23.18
C SER A 23 14.71 7.47 -23.03
N SER A 24 14.00 7.61 -21.90
CA SER A 24 12.73 6.91 -21.70
C SER A 24 11.61 7.58 -22.50
N THR A 25 11.55 7.32 -23.81
CA THR A 25 10.31 7.50 -24.58
C THR A 25 9.35 6.39 -24.17
N HIS A 26 8.63 6.58 -23.07
CA HIS A 26 7.58 5.65 -22.66
C HIS A 26 6.52 5.57 -23.75
N HIS A 27 6.33 4.39 -24.33
CA HIS A 27 5.34 4.20 -25.39
C HIS A 27 3.93 4.40 -24.78
N PRO A 28 3.00 5.13 -25.41
CA PRO A 28 1.67 5.39 -24.86
C PRO A 28 0.90 4.12 -24.45
N ALA A 29 1.15 3.01 -25.15
CA ALA A 29 0.58 1.70 -24.85
C ALA A 29 1.05 1.13 -23.50
N ASP A 30 2.30 1.37 -23.10
CA ASP A 30 2.86 0.87 -21.83
C ASP A 30 2.26 1.64 -20.65
N VAL A 31 2.09 2.97 -20.81
CA VAL A 31 1.43 3.82 -19.81
C VAL A 31 -0.01 3.36 -19.58
N GLU A 32 -0.73 3.03 -20.66
CA GLU A 32 -2.09 2.50 -20.57
C GLU A 32 -2.13 1.10 -19.92
N ALA A 33 -1.19 0.22 -20.24
CA ALA A 33 -1.09 -1.09 -19.61
C ALA A 33 -0.83 -0.98 -18.09
N LEU A 34 0.09 -0.10 -17.67
CA LEU A 34 0.37 0.17 -16.26
C LEU A 34 -0.83 0.81 -15.56
N ARG A 35 -1.57 1.71 -16.23
CA ARG A 35 -2.80 2.30 -15.70
C ARG A 35 -3.85 1.22 -15.41
N ARG A 36 -4.07 0.30 -16.35
CA ARG A 36 -5.01 -0.83 -16.18
C ARG A 36 -4.59 -1.79 -15.07
N LEU A 37 -3.29 -2.05 -14.93
CA LEU A 37 -2.76 -2.87 -13.84
C LEU A 37 -3.03 -2.19 -12.49
N SER A 38 -2.70 -0.90 -12.36
CA SER A 38 -2.97 -0.08 -11.16
C SER A 38 -4.45 -0.12 -10.76
N GLU A 39 -5.37 -0.01 -11.73
CA GLU A 39 -6.82 -0.08 -11.49
C GLU A 39 -7.29 -1.47 -11.06
N SER A 40 -6.71 -2.52 -11.64
CA SER A 40 -7.01 -3.91 -11.31
C SER A 40 -6.57 -4.24 -9.89
N LEU A 41 -5.36 -3.81 -9.49
CA LEU A 41 -4.87 -3.92 -8.12
C LEU A 41 -5.72 -3.09 -7.15
N SER A 42 -6.07 -1.85 -7.49
CA SER A 42 -6.98 -1.05 -6.66
C SER A 42 -8.33 -1.74 -6.45
N SER A 43 -8.86 -2.41 -7.47
CA SER A 43 -10.13 -3.14 -7.39
C SER A 43 -10.01 -4.37 -6.48
N LEU A 44 -8.85 -5.04 -6.49
CA LEU A 44 -8.55 -6.18 -5.62
C LEU A 44 -8.66 -5.81 -4.13
N LEU A 45 -8.21 -4.62 -3.72
CA LEU A 45 -8.35 -4.14 -2.34
C LEU A 45 -9.84 -3.98 -1.96
N LEU A 46 -10.68 -3.47 -2.86
CA LEU A 46 -12.12 -3.32 -2.60
C LEU A 46 -12.84 -4.68 -2.49
N LEU A 47 -12.43 -5.64 -3.31
CA LEU A 47 -12.91 -7.02 -3.24
C LEU A 47 -12.45 -7.75 -1.98
N SER A 48 -11.36 -7.29 -1.35
CA SER A 48 -10.86 -7.92 -0.10
C SER A 48 -11.87 -7.82 1.04
N SER A 49 -12.87 -6.93 0.96
CA SER A 49 -14.02 -6.90 1.88
C SER A 49 -14.84 -8.19 1.92
N SER A 50 -14.74 -9.05 0.88
CA SER A 50 -15.35 -10.39 0.86
C SER A 50 -14.40 -11.52 1.29
N ASN A 51 -13.20 -11.19 1.79
CA ASN A 51 -12.12 -12.13 2.16
C ASN A 51 -11.72 -13.10 1.02
N SER A 52 -12.03 -12.77 -0.22
CA SER A 52 -11.64 -13.58 -1.37
C SER A 52 -10.18 -13.26 -1.68
N PHE A 53 -9.28 -14.21 -1.43
CA PHE A 53 -7.83 -14.20 -1.73
C PHE A 53 -6.90 -13.41 -0.79
N SER A 54 -7.44 -12.68 0.19
CA SER A 54 -6.61 -12.03 1.22
C SER A 54 -5.94 -13.05 2.15
N ASP A 55 -4.68 -12.79 2.48
CA ASP A 55 -3.82 -13.65 3.31
C ASP A 55 -3.30 -12.92 4.56
N LEU A 56 -3.80 -11.72 4.83
CA LEU A 56 -3.52 -10.92 6.03
C LEU A 56 -4.73 -10.08 6.43
N THR A 57 -4.96 -9.98 7.74
CA THR A 57 -5.98 -9.09 8.33
C THR A 57 -5.32 -8.04 9.22
N ILE A 58 -5.64 -6.76 9.02
CA ILE A 58 -5.20 -5.67 9.89
C ILE A 58 -6.40 -5.22 10.74
N ALA A 59 -6.28 -5.36 12.05
CA ALA A 59 -7.30 -4.99 13.01
C ALA A 59 -7.20 -3.49 13.35
N VAL A 60 -8.30 -2.77 13.25
CA VAL A 60 -8.39 -1.35 13.61
C VAL A 60 -9.31 -1.22 14.83
N ARG A 61 -8.70 -1.10 16.01
CA ARG A 61 -9.43 -1.01 17.29
C ARG A 61 -9.91 0.41 17.63
N SER A 62 -9.42 1.42 16.92
CA SER A 62 -9.81 2.83 17.07
C SER A 62 -11.21 3.10 16.53
N SER A 63 -11.82 2.18 15.77
CA SER A 63 -13.22 2.28 15.35
C SER A 63 -14.16 1.60 16.35
N ASP A 64 -15.36 2.15 16.53
CA ASP A 64 -16.44 1.54 17.28
C ASP A 64 -17.65 1.27 16.35
N PRO A 65 -18.00 0.00 16.05
CA PRO A 65 -17.33 -1.22 16.49
C PRO A 65 -15.94 -1.40 15.83
N PRO A 66 -15.06 -2.25 16.39
CA PRO A 66 -13.77 -2.59 15.78
C PRO A 66 -13.96 -3.11 14.36
N ARG A 67 -13.06 -2.70 13.45
CA ARG A 67 -13.13 -3.08 12.04
C ARG A 67 -11.84 -3.76 11.60
N ASP A 68 -11.99 -4.71 10.69
CA ASP A 68 -10.88 -5.44 10.09
C ASP A 68 -10.73 -5.04 8.62
N LEU A 69 -9.47 -4.87 8.19
CA LEU A 69 -9.11 -4.67 6.80
C LEU A 69 -8.34 -5.88 6.29
N HIS A 70 -8.92 -6.58 5.32
CA HIS A 70 -8.28 -7.71 4.66
C HIS A 70 -7.39 -7.23 3.50
N VAL A 71 -6.17 -7.76 3.41
CA VAL A 71 -5.13 -7.31 2.48
C VAL A 71 -4.23 -8.48 2.03
N HIS A 72 -3.36 -8.20 1.06
CA HIS A 72 -2.43 -9.15 0.45
C HIS A 72 -0.99 -8.83 0.86
N ARG A 73 -0.33 -9.78 1.53
CA ARG A 73 1.02 -9.64 2.08
C ARG A 73 2.04 -9.27 1.00
N CYS A 74 1.97 -9.91 -0.16
CA CYS A 74 2.92 -9.73 -1.25
C CYS A 74 2.95 -8.28 -1.75
N LEU A 75 1.79 -7.63 -1.85
CA LEU A 75 1.67 -6.25 -2.27
C LEU A 75 2.27 -5.31 -1.22
N LEU A 76 1.94 -5.49 0.06
CA LEU A 76 2.48 -4.67 1.14
C LEU A 76 4.00 -4.82 1.26
N SER A 77 4.52 -6.05 1.35
CA SER A 77 5.96 -6.31 1.49
C SER A 77 6.78 -5.84 0.28
N SER A 78 6.19 -5.77 -0.91
CA SER A 78 6.86 -5.25 -2.09
C SER A 78 7.09 -3.74 -2.02
N ARG A 79 6.19 -3.01 -1.35
CA ARG A 79 6.12 -1.53 -1.36
C ARG A 79 6.43 -0.86 -0.04
N SER A 80 6.70 -1.64 1.01
CA SER A 80 7.00 -1.12 2.34
C SER A 80 8.07 -2.00 3.01
N PRO A 81 9.23 -1.43 3.35
CA PRO A 81 10.25 -2.13 4.15
C PRO A 81 9.71 -2.58 5.50
N PHE A 82 8.88 -1.74 6.13
CA PHE A 82 8.17 -2.05 7.37
C PHE A 82 7.39 -3.36 7.25
N PHE A 83 6.48 -3.47 6.26
CA PHE A 83 5.68 -4.68 6.10
C PHE A 83 6.53 -5.88 5.71
N ARG A 84 7.56 -5.68 4.87
CA ARG A 84 8.50 -6.75 4.51
C ARG A 84 9.15 -7.39 5.74
N LEU A 85 9.57 -6.58 6.70
CA LEU A 85 10.16 -7.04 7.96
C LEU A 85 9.12 -7.67 8.89
N HIS A 86 7.97 -7.02 9.09
CA HIS A 86 6.95 -7.51 10.03
C HIS A 86 6.24 -8.77 9.54
N LEU A 87 6.26 -9.04 8.24
CA LEU A 87 5.64 -10.20 7.62
C LEU A 87 6.63 -11.33 7.29
N SER A 88 7.91 -11.21 7.64
CA SER A 88 8.91 -12.24 7.29
C SER A 88 9.00 -13.41 8.28
N SER A 89 8.17 -13.48 9.33
CA SER A 89 8.21 -14.58 10.30
C SER A 89 7.78 -15.91 9.69
N THR A 90 8.20 -17.01 10.33
CA THR A 90 7.79 -18.38 9.96
C THR A 90 7.22 -19.09 11.20
N PRO A 91 5.90 -19.41 11.24
CA PRO A 91 4.92 -19.12 10.20
C PRO A 91 4.63 -17.61 10.04
N PRO A 92 4.16 -17.20 8.87
CA PRO A 92 3.74 -15.82 8.61
C PRO A 92 2.58 -15.38 9.52
N PRO A 93 2.49 -14.11 9.98
CA PRO A 93 1.39 -13.68 10.83
C PRO A 93 0.12 -13.48 9.99
N GLU A 94 -1.00 -14.10 10.36
CA GLU A 94 -2.27 -13.94 9.63
C GLU A 94 -3.02 -12.67 10.03
N ARG A 95 -2.65 -12.06 11.16
CA ARG A 95 -3.27 -10.86 11.71
C ARG A 95 -2.23 -9.91 12.29
N LEU A 96 -2.41 -8.61 12.04
CA LEU A 96 -1.69 -7.53 12.71
C LEU A 96 -2.70 -6.63 13.42
N ASP A 97 -2.34 -6.11 14.59
CA ASP A 97 -3.12 -5.09 15.30
C ASP A 97 -2.53 -3.72 15.03
N LEU A 98 -3.32 -2.81 14.46
CA LEU A 98 -2.87 -1.47 14.09
C LEU A 98 -2.33 -0.70 15.31
N GLY A 99 -2.96 -0.85 16.48
CA GLY A 99 -2.53 -0.15 17.69
C GLY A 99 -1.25 -0.70 18.31
N GLU A 100 -0.90 -1.96 18.01
CA GLU A 100 0.37 -2.56 18.44
C GLU A 100 1.52 -2.16 17.50
N ILE A 101 1.25 -2.07 16.19
CA ILE A 101 2.26 -1.76 15.19
C ILE A 101 2.52 -0.26 15.01
N LEU A 102 1.51 0.59 15.29
CA LEU A 102 1.60 2.04 15.20
C LEU A 102 1.31 2.67 16.57
N VAL A 103 2.33 2.79 17.41
CA VAL A 103 2.20 3.34 18.76
C VAL A 103 2.31 4.87 18.74
N GLY A 104 1.38 5.54 19.43
CA GLY A 104 1.48 6.97 19.76
C GLY A 104 0.47 7.88 19.05
N PHE A 105 -0.22 7.40 18.03
CA PHE A 105 -1.28 8.15 17.36
C PHE A 105 -2.35 7.21 16.84
N ASP A 106 -3.62 7.55 17.10
CA ASP A 106 -4.75 6.73 16.67
C ASP A 106 -5.02 6.93 15.18
N VAL A 107 -4.75 5.90 14.40
CA VAL A 107 -5.08 5.86 12.98
C VAL A 107 -6.45 5.22 12.81
N GLY A 108 -7.38 5.95 12.18
CA GLY A 108 -8.71 5.45 11.87
C GLY A 108 -8.72 4.50 10.67
N TYR A 109 -9.81 3.74 10.52
CA TYR A 109 -9.98 2.77 9.44
C TYR A 109 -9.88 3.42 8.05
N ASP A 110 -10.51 4.58 7.86
CA ASP A 110 -10.53 5.24 6.55
C ASP A 110 -9.15 5.78 6.13
N ALA A 111 -8.36 6.25 7.11
CA ALA A 111 -6.98 6.65 6.87
C ALA A 111 -6.12 5.44 6.47
N LEU A 112 -6.28 4.30 7.17
CA LEU A 112 -5.62 3.05 6.80
C LEU A 112 -6.00 2.60 5.39
N VAL A 113 -7.29 2.64 5.02
CA VAL A 113 -7.75 2.27 3.67
C VAL A 113 -7.13 3.16 2.60
N LEU A 114 -7.00 4.47 2.84
CA LEU A 114 -6.36 5.38 1.90
C LEU A 114 -4.88 5.03 1.67
N VAL A 115 -4.14 4.76 2.76
CA VAL A 115 -2.73 4.35 2.69
C VAL A 115 -2.57 3.01 1.98
N MET A 116 -3.44 2.03 2.28
CA MET A 116 -3.44 0.74 1.57
C MET A 116 -3.81 0.91 0.11
N GLY A 117 -4.76 1.79 -0.22
CA GLY A 117 -5.11 2.13 -1.60
C GLY A 117 -3.92 2.68 -2.38
N TYR A 118 -3.09 3.50 -1.74
CA TYR A 118 -1.83 3.97 -2.32
C TYR A 118 -0.84 2.82 -2.55
N LEU A 119 -0.66 1.92 -1.58
CA LEU A 119 0.22 0.75 -1.76
C LEU A 119 -0.24 -0.18 -2.90
N TYR A 120 -1.54 -0.29 -3.16
CA TYR A 120 -2.04 -1.13 -4.26
C TYR A 120 -1.95 -0.45 -5.62
N SER A 121 -2.22 0.85 -5.69
CA SER A 121 -2.43 1.55 -6.96
C SER A 121 -1.27 2.48 -7.36
N GLY A 122 -0.44 2.89 -6.40
CA GLY A 122 0.55 3.97 -6.54
C GLY A 122 -0.06 5.36 -6.65
N LYS A 123 -1.37 5.52 -6.38
CA LYS A 123 -2.11 6.78 -6.52
C LYS A 123 -2.74 7.18 -5.20
N VAL A 124 -2.71 8.48 -4.90
CA VAL A 124 -3.49 9.03 -3.80
C VAL A 124 -4.95 9.12 -4.26
N GLY A 125 -5.82 8.33 -3.64
CA GLY A 125 -7.25 8.34 -3.93
C GLY A 125 -7.92 9.64 -3.46
N PRO A 126 -9.18 9.89 -3.88
CA PRO A 126 -9.97 10.98 -3.31
C PRO A 126 -10.16 10.76 -1.81
N LEU A 127 -10.31 11.85 -1.05
CA LEU A 127 -10.65 11.73 0.36
C LEU A 127 -12.01 11.03 0.51
N PRO A 128 -12.14 10.09 1.47
CA PRO A 128 -13.41 9.45 1.76
C PRO A 128 -14.47 10.49 2.13
N LYS A 129 -15.69 10.30 1.61
CA LYS A 129 -16.83 11.16 1.94
C LYS A 129 -17.17 11.00 3.42
N GLY A 130 -17.49 12.09 4.11
CA GLY A 130 -17.86 12.06 5.52
C GLY A 130 -16.71 12.26 6.52
N VAL A 131 -15.45 12.06 6.11
CA VAL A 131 -14.33 12.05 7.06
C VAL A 131 -13.79 13.45 7.35
N CYS A 132 -14.00 14.39 6.43
CA CYS A 132 -13.58 15.79 6.57
C CYS A 132 -14.78 16.75 6.60
N GLU A 133 -15.94 16.31 7.10
CA GLU A 133 -17.13 17.15 7.20
C GLU A 133 -16.96 18.18 8.33
N CYS A 134 -16.95 19.45 7.95
CA CYS A 134 -16.93 20.53 8.92
C CYS A 134 -18.36 20.88 9.31
N ALA A 135 -18.62 21.03 10.62
CA ALA A 135 -19.90 21.51 11.11
C ALA A 135 -20.10 23.04 10.94
N ASP A 136 -19.04 23.74 10.51
CA ASP A 136 -19.05 25.18 10.26
C ASP A 136 -19.22 25.46 8.76
N GLU A 137 -20.40 25.94 8.40
CA GLU A 137 -20.79 26.29 7.04
C GLU A 137 -19.98 27.47 6.47
N ASP A 138 -19.38 28.30 7.33
CA ASP A 138 -18.55 29.45 6.93
C ASP A 138 -17.05 29.09 6.82
N CYS A 139 -16.70 27.81 7.06
CA CYS A 139 -15.32 27.37 6.97
C CYS A 139 -14.81 27.39 5.51
N ARG A 140 -13.59 27.90 5.29
CA ARG A 140 -12.96 27.90 3.95
C ARG A 140 -12.50 26.51 3.48
N HIS A 141 -12.63 25.47 4.31
CA HIS A 141 -12.32 24.05 4.04
C HIS A 141 -10.90 23.71 3.55
N VAL A 142 -10.01 24.69 3.34
CA VAL A 142 -8.61 24.46 2.92
C VAL A 142 -7.75 23.87 4.06
N ALA A 143 -8.14 24.09 5.32
CA ALA A 143 -7.44 23.59 6.51
C ALA A 143 -8.41 23.44 7.71
N CYS A 144 -9.59 22.88 7.48
CA CYS A 144 -10.50 22.61 8.60
C CYS A 144 -9.92 21.53 9.52
N HIS A 145 -10.26 21.58 10.81
CA HIS A 145 -9.75 20.60 11.79
C HIS A 145 -9.97 19.15 11.33
N PRO A 146 -11.16 18.74 10.85
CA PRO A 146 -11.38 17.37 10.36
C PRO A 146 -10.45 16.97 9.21
N ALA A 147 -10.17 17.88 8.27
CA ALA A 147 -9.24 17.61 7.17
C ALA A 147 -7.80 17.48 7.65
N VAL A 148 -7.34 18.38 8.51
CA VAL A 148 -5.98 18.36 9.06
C VAL A 148 -5.76 17.11 9.90
N GLU A 149 -6.72 16.75 10.74
CA GLU A 149 -6.68 15.55 11.58
C GLU A 149 -6.63 14.27 10.73
N PHE A 150 -7.48 14.17 9.72
CA PHE A 150 -7.46 13.03 8.80
C PHE A 150 -6.13 12.91 8.06
N MET A 151 -5.61 14.03 7.54
CA MET A 151 -4.32 14.04 6.86
C MET A 151 -3.16 13.70 7.80
N ALA A 152 -3.23 14.11 9.07
CA ALA A 152 -2.26 13.73 10.08
C ALA A 152 -2.29 12.20 10.33
N GLN A 153 -3.48 11.57 10.38
CA GLN A 153 -3.59 10.10 10.47
C GLN A 153 -2.96 9.42 9.25
N VAL A 154 -3.22 9.90 8.03
CA VAL A 154 -2.64 9.36 6.80
C VAL A 154 -1.11 9.48 6.81
N LEU A 155 -0.58 10.65 7.18
CA LEU A 155 0.85 10.92 7.27
C LEU A 155 1.54 10.07 8.34
N PHE A 156 0.92 9.95 9.51
CA PHE A 156 1.45 9.13 10.60
C PHE A 156 1.52 7.66 10.19
N ALA A 157 0.44 7.13 9.59
CA ALA A 157 0.41 5.77 9.07
C ALA A 157 1.43 5.54 7.95
N ALA A 158 1.53 6.47 6.99
CA ALA A 158 2.51 6.39 5.91
C ALA A 158 3.95 6.39 6.43
N SER A 159 4.26 7.24 7.41
CA SER A 159 5.56 7.28 8.06
C SER A 159 5.85 6.00 8.84
N GLY A 160 4.91 5.53 9.64
CA GLY A 160 5.08 4.31 10.44
C GLY A 160 5.23 3.05 9.58
N PHE A 161 4.58 3.01 8.41
CA PHE A 161 4.74 1.95 7.43
C PHE A 161 5.91 2.18 6.45
N GLU A 162 6.74 3.20 6.66
CA GLU A 162 7.92 3.50 5.85
C GLU A 162 7.62 3.70 4.35
N ILE A 163 6.48 4.34 4.02
CA ILE A 163 6.05 4.64 2.65
C ILE A 163 6.56 6.02 2.25
N SER A 164 7.87 6.10 1.99
CA SER A 164 8.59 7.36 1.81
C SER A 164 8.03 8.24 0.68
N GLU A 165 7.53 7.63 -0.39
CA GLU A 165 6.94 8.33 -1.53
C GLU A 165 5.64 9.04 -1.13
N LEU A 166 4.81 8.41 -0.30
CA LEU A 166 3.56 9.00 0.17
C LEU A 166 3.82 10.14 1.15
N VAL A 167 4.80 9.99 2.04
CA VAL A 167 5.22 11.05 2.96
C VAL A 167 5.75 12.27 2.19
N SER A 168 6.57 12.03 1.16
CA SER A 168 7.15 13.10 0.33
C SER A 168 6.10 13.89 -0.46
N LEU A 169 4.94 13.30 -0.77
CA LEU A 169 3.85 14.02 -1.44
C LEU A 169 3.19 15.09 -0.57
N PHE A 170 3.31 14.98 0.75
CA PHE A 170 2.63 15.85 1.71
C PHE A 170 3.60 16.74 2.51
N GLN A 171 4.90 16.49 2.42
CA GLN A 171 5.94 17.36 2.98
C GLN A 171 6.42 18.31 1.86
N ILE A 172 5.96 19.56 1.91
CA ILE A 172 6.38 20.66 1.02
C ILE A 172 7.41 21.52 1.75
#